data_AF-A0A4Q5UW72-F1
#
_entry.id   AF-A0A4Q5UW72-F1
#
_cell.length_a   1.000
_cell.length_b   1.000
_cell.length_c   1.000
_cell.angle_alpha   90.00
_cell.angle_beta   90.00
_cell.angle_gamma   90.00
#
_symmetry.space_group_name_H-M   'P 1'
#
loop_
_entity.id
_entity.type
_entity.pdbx_description
1 polymer ?
#
loop_
_entity_poly.entity_id
_entity_poly.type
_entity_poly.pdbx_seq_one_letter_code
_entity_poly.pdbx_strand_id
1 'polypeptide(L)'
;MKYLLIIFCLTAFLACSPNYRFNKDRAAFESSAVTRSFKSVADMNDSYFEIRENNYFEFYRQLFDSVKNTVYPGKFELKNDTLHLSFYNKKGKELLGSKAVIKEGKNEIVFFK
;
A
#
# COMPACT_ATOMS: atom_id res chain seq x y z
N MET A 1 -43.25 4.61 -13.97
CA MET A 1 -42.53 4.85 -12.69
C MET A 1 -41.92 3.59 -12.05
N LYS A 2 -42.09 2.37 -12.60
CA LYS A 2 -41.51 1.13 -12.04
C LYS A 2 -40.00 0.95 -12.29
N TYR A 3 -39.46 1.57 -13.34
CA TYR A 3 -38.05 1.41 -13.75
C TYR A 3 -37.07 2.40 -13.09
N LEU A 4 -37.57 3.46 -12.45
CA LEU A 4 -36.72 4.45 -11.75
C LEU A 4 -36.05 3.88 -10.50
N LEU A 5 -36.72 2.94 -9.83
CA LEU A 5 -36.20 2.26 -8.63
C LEU A 5 -35.03 1.31 -8.95
N ILE A 6 -35.02 0.73 -10.16
CA ILE A 6 -33.96 -0.20 -10.61
C ILE A 6 -32.68 0.58 -10.93
N ILE A 7 -32.79 1.79 -11.50
CA ILE A 7 -31.64 2.65 -11.84
C ILE A 7 -30.92 3.14 -10.57
N PHE A 8 -31.66 3.43 -9.49
CA PHE A 8 -31.08 3.88 -8.22
C PHE A 8 -30.31 2.77 -7.47
N CYS A 9 -30.73 1.50 -7.61
CA CYS A 9 -29.97 0.37 -7.05
C CYS A 9 -28.66 0.08 -7.80
N LEU A 10 -28.57 0.40 -9.08
CA LEU A 10 -27.38 0.13 -9.90
C LEU A 10 -26.22 1.10 -9.63
N THR A 11 -26.49 2.35 -9.20
CA THR A 11 -25.43 3.33 -8.91
C THR A 11 -24.76 3.12 -7.55
N ALA A 12 -25.41 2.42 -6.62
CA ALA A 12 -24.86 2.13 -5.29
C ALA A 12 -23.66 1.16 -5.31
N PHE A 13 -23.50 0.35 -6.37
CA PHE A 13 -22.42 -0.65 -6.46
C PHE A 13 -21.08 -0.09 -6.96
N LEU A 14 -21.02 1.16 -7.44
CA LEU A 14 -19.79 1.74 -8.00
C LEU A 14 -18.88 2.42 -6.96
N ALA A 15 -19.31 2.52 -5.70
CA ALA A 15 -18.57 3.27 -4.66
C ALA A 15 -17.37 2.51 -4.05
N CYS A 16 -17.17 1.22 -4.38
CA CYS A 16 -16.09 0.41 -3.81
C CYS A 16 -14.86 0.33 -4.73
N SER A 17 -14.50 1.43 -5.39
CA SER A 17 -13.23 1.49 -6.15
C SER A 17 -12.05 1.69 -5.19
N PRO A 18 -10.98 0.87 -5.28
CA PRO A 18 -9.80 1.01 -4.41
C PRO A 18 -9.11 2.38 -4.53
N ASN A 19 -9.21 3.02 -5.71
CA ASN A 19 -8.68 4.37 -5.95
C ASN A 19 -9.38 5.45 -5.12
N TYR A 20 -10.65 5.27 -4.75
CA TYR A 20 -11.38 6.23 -3.92
C TYR A 20 -10.86 6.27 -2.48
N ARG A 21 -10.43 5.11 -1.94
CA ARG A 21 -9.93 5.02 -0.56
C ARG A 21 -8.64 5.79 -0.36
N PHE A 22 -7.70 5.70 -1.31
CA PHE A 22 -6.45 6.46 -1.21
C PHE A 22 -6.70 7.97 -1.29
N ASN A 23 -7.60 8.44 -2.16
CA ASN A 23 -7.89 9.88 -2.30
C ASN A 23 -8.29 10.54 -0.96
N LYS A 24 -9.04 9.82 -0.11
CA LYS A 24 -9.40 10.32 1.22
C LYS A 24 -8.20 10.44 2.16
N ASP A 25 -7.31 9.45 2.13
CA ASP A 25 -6.16 9.36 3.03
C ASP A 25 -4.90 10.06 2.48
N ARG A 26 -4.96 10.57 1.25
CA ARG A 26 -3.82 11.09 0.49
C ARG A 26 -3.09 12.23 1.21
N ALA A 27 -3.81 13.23 1.70
CA ALA A 27 -3.19 14.38 2.36
C ALA A 27 -2.42 13.95 3.63
N ALA A 28 -3.02 13.06 4.43
CA ALA A 28 -2.39 12.51 5.64
C ALA A 28 -1.19 11.62 5.30
N PHE A 29 -1.26 10.87 4.21
CA PHE A 29 -0.16 10.07 3.70
C PHE A 29 1.01 10.96 3.23
N GLU A 30 0.74 11.98 2.41
CA GLU A 30 1.76 12.88 1.87
C GLU A 30 2.43 13.72 2.96
N SER A 31 1.71 14.05 4.05
CA SER A 31 2.27 14.75 5.21
C SER A 31 3.03 13.83 6.18
N SER A 32 2.92 12.51 6.04
CA SER A 32 3.55 11.56 6.98
C SER A 32 5.04 11.36 6.66
N ALA A 33 5.88 11.51 7.68
CA ALA A 33 7.32 11.30 7.54
C ALA A 33 7.65 9.82 7.36
N VAL A 34 8.70 9.53 6.57
CA VAL A 34 9.26 8.18 6.45
C VAL A 34 10.05 7.87 7.72
N THR A 35 9.66 6.81 8.42
CA THR A 35 10.31 6.37 9.66
C THR A 35 11.35 5.28 9.41
N ARG A 36 11.14 4.46 8.38
CA ARG A 36 12.07 3.39 7.99
C ARG A 36 11.97 3.11 6.50
N SER A 37 13.09 2.80 5.87
CA SER A 37 13.16 2.46 4.45
C SER A 37 13.96 1.17 4.26
N PHE A 38 13.41 0.27 3.47
CA PHE A 38 14.04 -0.98 3.07
C PHE A 38 14.28 -0.97 1.56
N LYS A 39 15.45 -1.45 1.13
CA LYS A 39 15.84 -1.53 -0.27
C LYS A 39 15.87 -2.97 -0.74
N SER A 40 15.78 -3.18 -2.06
CA SER A 40 15.90 -4.49 -2.70
C SER A 40 14.91 -5.51 -2.12
N VAL A 41 13.66 -5.07 -1.99
CA VAL A 41 12.61 -5.82 -1.34
C VAL A 41 12.12 -6.96 -2.23
N ALA A 42 11.88 -8.14 -1.64
CA ALA A 42 11.36 -9.33 -2.32
C ALA A 42 12.19 -9.72 -3.57
N ASP A 43 13.51 -9.64 -3.46
CA ASP A 43 14.50 -9.91 -4.52
C ASP A 43 14.33 -9.03 -5.78
N MET A 44 13.57 -7.93 -5.67
CA MET A 44 13.39 -6.98 -6.77
C MET A 44 14.43 -5.87 -6.69
N ASN A 45 15.31 -5.81 -7.68
CA ASN A 45 16.26 -4.70 -7.83
C ASN A 45 15.52 -3.35 -7.99
N ASP A 46 16.16 -2.32 -7.45
CA ASP A 46 15.68 -0.94 -7.45
C ASP A 46 14.28 -0.78 -6.87
N SER A 47 13.92 -1.63 -5.91
CA SER A 47 12.65 -1.57 -5.20
C SER A 47 12.83 -1.11 -3.76
N TYR A 48 11.83 -0.42 -3.26
CA TYR A 48 11.84 0.23 -1.96
C TYR A 48 10.53 -0.01 -1.24
N PHE A 49 10.61 -0.28 0.05
CA PHE A 49 9.46 -0.30 0.95
C PHE A 49 9.71 0.69 2.08
N GLU A 50 8.90 1.73 2.13
CA GLU A 50 8.99 2.79 3.13
C GLU A 50 7.85 2.67 4.12
N ILE A 51 8.19 2.57 5.41
CA ILE A 51 7.25 2.72 6.51
C ILE A 51 7.20 4.20 6.86
N ARG A 52 5.98 4.70 7.04
CA ARG A 52 5.70 6.09 7.39
C ARG A 52 4.96 6.15 8.72
N GLU A 53 4.94 7.33 9.32
CA GLU A 53 4.11 7.62 10.48
C GLU A 53 2.62 7.33 10.21
N ASN A 54 1.81 7.30 11.27
CA ASN A 54 0.36 7.08 11.18
C ASN A 54 -0.03 5.77 10.47
N ASN A 55 0.82 4.75 10.59
CA ASN A 55 0.62 3.42 10.05
C ASN A 55 0.49 3.36 8.52
N TYR A 56 1.13 4.29 7.81
CA TYR A 56 1.20 4.28 6.35
C TYR A 56 2.45 3.56 5.86
N PHE A 57 2.37 3.01 4.66
CA PHE A 57 3.55 2.52 3.95
C PHE A 57 3.46 2.82 2.46
N GLU A 58 4.61 2.77 1.78
CA GLU A 58 4.71 2.89 0.35
C GLU A 58 5.67 1.84 -0.21
N PHE A 59 5.22 1.07 -1.20
CA PHE A 59 6.10 0.26 -2.02
C PHE A 59 6.26 0.92 -3.38
N TYR A 60 7.49 1.05 -3.87
CA TYR A 60 7.74 1.59 -5.21
C TYR A 60 9.01 1.01 -5.82
N ARG A 61 9.17 1.19 -7.12
CA ARG A 61 10.43 0.98 -7.83
C ARG A 61 11.04 2.32 -8.18
N GLN A 62 12.36 2.43 -8.16
CA GLN A 62 13.06 3.65 -8.50
C GLN A 62 13.60 3.54 -9.92
N LEU A 63 13.45 4.60 -10.71
CA LEU A 63 14.12 4.73 -12.01
C LEU A 63 15.55 5.26 -11.83
N PHE A 64 16.35 5.19 -12.89
CA PHE A 64 17.77 5.60 -12.90
C PHE A 64 17.99 7.06 -12.46
N ASP A 65 17.01 7.94 -12.68
CA ASP A 65 17.02 9.35 -12.29
C ASP A 65 16.45 9.62 -10.89
N SER A 66 16.30 8.58 -10.06
CA SER A 66 15.71 8.64 -8.72
C SER A 66 14.22 9.01 -8.67
N VAL A 67 13.51 8.95 -9.79
CA VAL A 67 12.07 9.15 -9.83
C VAL A 67 11.36 7.88 -9.36
N LYS A 68 10.42 8.02 -8.41
CA LYS A 68 9.54 6.93 -7.98
C LYS A 68 8.67 6.50 -9.16
N ASN A 69 8.70 5.21 -9.47
CA ASN A 69 7.91 4.56 -10.50
C ASN A 69 7.13 3.40 -9.90
N THR A 70 5.96 3.11 -10.46
CA THR A 70 5.11 1.97 -10.06
C THR A 70 4.87 1.96 -8.54
N VAL A 71 4.13 2.95 -8.07
CA VAL A 71 3.92 3.24 -6.65
C VAL A 71 2.66 2.54 -6.13
N TYR A 72 2.78 1.91 -4.96
CA TYR A 72 1.74 1.17 -4.27
C TYR A 72 1.69 1.57 -2.79
N PRO A 73 0.90 2.60 -2.45
CA PRO A 73 0.70 2.99 -1.06
C PRO A 73 -0.27 2.04 -0.35
N GLY A 74 -0.19 2.03 0.97
CA GLY A 74 -1.09 1.28 1.84
C GLY A 74 -1.05 1.71 3.29
N LYS A 75 -1.80 0.97 4.11
CA LYS A 75 -1.78 1.05 5.57
C LYS A 75 -1.33 -0.28 6.14
N PHE A 76 -0.66 -0.27 7.28
CA PHE A 76 -0.31 -1.48 8.00
C PHE A 76 -0.90 -1.51 9.41
N GLU A 77 -1.01 -2.70 9.97
CA GLU A 77 -1.24 -2.91 11.41
C GLU A 77 -0.15 -3.82 11.94
N LEU A 78 0.49 -3.45 13.05
CA LEU A 78 1.42 -4.34 13.74
C LEU A 78 0.63 -5.27 14.67
N LYS A 79 0.71 -6.58 14.43
CA LYS A 79 0.13 -7.61 15.32
C LYS A 79 1.25 -8.54 15.75
N ASN A 80 1.59 -8.47 17.04
CA ASN A 80 2.81 -9.05 17.59
C ASN A 80 4.02 -8.50 16.80
N ASP A 81 4.77 -9.36 16.11
CA ASP A 81 5.92 -8.97 15.30
C ASP A 81 5.62 -8.90 13.79
N THR A 82 4.35 -9.11 13.40
CA THR A 82 3.94 -9.16 12.00
C THR A 82 3.23 -7.89 11.57
N LEU A 83 3.71 -7.27 10.50
CA LEU A 83 3.02 -6.22 9.77
C LEU A 83 1.95 -6.83 8.89
N HIS A 84 0.69 -6.50 9.13
CA HIS A 84 -0.43 -6.82 8.26
C HIS A 84 -0.66 -5.67 7.28
N LEU A 85 -0.46 -5.94 5.98
CA LEU A 85 -0.43 -4.93 4.93
C LEU A 85 -1.77 -4.84 4.20
N SER A 86 -2.31 -3.63 4.14
CA SER A 86 -3.51 -3.28 3.39
C SER A 86 -3.17 -2.28 2.29
N PHE A 87 -2.91 -2.79 1.09
CA PHE A 87 -2.65 -1.97 -0.10
C PHE A 87 -3.94 -1.30 -0.59
N TYR A 88 -3.84 -0.03 -1.01
CA TYR A 88 -4.93 0.62 -1.73
C TYR A 88 -5.06 0.09 -3.16
N ASN A 89 -3.99 -0.45 -3.74
CA ASN A 89 -4.00 -1.08 -5.06
C ASN A 89 -3.77 -2.59 -4.95
N LYS A 90 -4.66 -3.39 -5.53
CA LYS A 90 -4.59 -4.87 -5.51
C LYS A 90 -3.26 -5.41 -6.07
N LYS A 91 -2.68 -4.75 -7.08
CA LYS A 91 -1.40 -5.18 -7.68
C LYS A 91 -0.26 -5.20 -6.65
N GLY A 92 -0.23 -4.24 -5.72
CA GLY A 92 0.77 -4.22 -4.65
C GLY A 92 0.66 -5.45 -3.74
N LYS A 93 -0.57 -5.84 -3.39
CA LYS A 93 -0.86 -7.06 -2.63
C LYS A 93 -0.48 -8.33 -3.40
N GLU A 94 -0.67 -8.37 -4.71
CA GLU A 94 -0.28 -9.52 -5.55
C GLU A 94 1.24 -9.66 -5.67
N LEU A 95 1.97 -8.54 -5.61
CA LEU A 95 3.43 -8.52 -5.64
C LEU A 95 4.02 -8.97 -4.31
N LEU A 96 3.61 -8.32 -3.21
CA LEU A 96 4.25 -8.46 -1.90
C LEU A 96 3.45 -9.27 -0.87
N GLY A 97 2.24 -9.73 -1.19
CA GLY A 97 1.38 -10.39 -0.23
C GLY A 97 0.70 -9.40 0.74
N SER A 98 0.26 -9.92 1.90
CA SER A 98 -0.52 -9.14 2.89
C SER A 98 0.10 -9.14 4.29
N LYS A 99 1.29 -9.74 4.44
CA LYS A 99 1.98 -9.83 5.72
C LYS A 99 3.48 -9.69 5.51
N ALA A 100 4.16 -9.07 6.45
CA ALA A 100 5.61 -9.00 6.48
C ALA A 100 6.14 -9.01 7.92
N VAL A 101 7.41 -9.39 8.10
CA VAL A 101 8.16 -9.25 9.36
C VAL A 101 9.42 -8.43 9.10
N ILE A 102 9.79 -7.59 10.05
CA ILE A 102 11.07 -6.88 10.01
C ILE A 102 12.10 -7.67 10.80
N LYS A 103 13.24 -7.97 10.19
CA LYS A 103 14.41 -8.53 10.86
C LYS A 103 15.32 -7.37 11.28
N GLU A 104 15.10 -6.86 12.49
CA GLU A 104 15.82 -5.69 13.05
C GLU A 104 17.34 -5.78 12.90
N GLY A 105 17.92 -6.94 13.21
CA GLY A 105 19.38 -7.14 13.16
C GLY A 105 20.02 -7.04 11.78
N LYS A 106 19.22 -7.03 10.70
CA LYS A 106 19.70 -6.96 9.30
C LYS A 106 19.12 -5.80 8.51
N ASN A 107 18.28 -4.96 9.12
CA ASN A 107 17.46 -3.95 8.42
C ASN A 107 16.78 -4.53 7.16
N GLU A 108 16.21 -5.73 7.31
CA GLU A 108 15.60 -6.50 6.23
C GLU A 108 14.11 -6.67 6.54
N ILE A 109 13.28 -6.61 5.50
CA ILE A 109 11.85 -6.91 5.59
C ILE A 109 11.55 -8.15 4.75
N VAL A 110 10.87 -9.13 5.35
CA VAL A 110 10.48 -10.37 4.70
C VAL A 110 8.98 -10.41 4.54
N PHE A 111 8.53 -10.63 3.32
CA PHE A 111 7.12 -10.70 2.96
C PHE A 111 6.67 -12.16 2.90
N PHE A 112 5.48 -12.43 3.44
CA PHE A 112 4.84 -13.74 3.31
C PHE A 112 3.88 -13.67 2.12
N LYS A 113 4.29 -14.27 1.02
CA LYS A 113 3.49 -14.44 -0.19
C LYS A 113 2.86 -15.82 -0.25
#